data_AF-X1DIQ1-F1
#
_entry.id   AF-X1DIQ1-F1
#
_cell.length_a   1.000
_cell.length_b   1.000
_cell.length_c   1.000
_cell.angle_alpha   90.00
_cell.angle_beta   90.00
_cell.angle_gamma   90.00
#
_symmetry.space_group_name_H-M   'P 1'
#
loop_
_entity.id
_entity.type
_entity.pdbx_description
1 polymer ?
#
loop_
_entity_poly.entity_id
_entity_poly.type
_entity_poly.pdbx_seq_one_letter_code
_entity_poly.pdbx_strand_id
1 'polypeptide(L)'
;MKKEMNGKTKIIGLIGENIENSLSLFIHNQIIIKYSLNFCYLPFQVKKADLNKAVQGIKALNIKGVNVTFPYKEKVIEFLDEVKESARRIGAVNT
;
A
#
# COMPACT_ATOMS: atom_id res chain seq x y z
N MET A 1 -13.43 19.46 -10.48
CA MET A 1 -13.82 18.28 -11.28
C MET A 1 -13.02 17.08 -10.80
N LYS A 2 -13.68 15.95 -10.48
CA LYS A 2 -12.96 14.68 -10.25
C LYS A 2 -12.26 14.33 -11.56
N LYS A 3 -10.94 14.16 -11.55
CA LYS A 3 -10.22 13.61 -12.70
C LYS A 3 -10.61 12.14 -12.80
N GLU A 4 -11.23 11.75 -13.91
CA GLU A 4 -11.60 10.36 -14.15
C GLU A 4 -10.34 9.51 -14.35
N MET A 5 -10.37 8.29 -13.81
CA MET A 5 -9.28 7.34 -14.02
C MET A 5 -9.18 6.97 -15.50
N ASN A 6 -7.98 6.65 -15.97
CA ASN A 6 -7.72 6.22 -17.34
C ASN A 6 -6.67 5.09 -17.35
N GLY A 7 -6.35 4.57 -18.53
CA GLY A 7 -5.37 3.49 -18.68
C GLY A 7 -3.93 3.82 -18.21
N LYS A 8 -3.64 5.07 -17.83
CA LYS A 8 -2.34 5.50 -17.28
C LYS A 8 -2.39 5.75 -15.76
N THR A 9 -3.54 5.55 -15.11
CA THR A 9 -3.68 5.75 -13.67
C THR A 9 -2.80 4.74 -12.92
N LYS A 10 -1.99 5.23 -11.97
CA LYS A 10 -1.09 4.42 -11.16
C LYS A 10 -1.76 4.03 -9.85
N ILE A 11 -1.52 2.80 -9.38
CA ILE A 11 -2.11 2.30 -8.14
C ILE A 11 -1.09 2.44 -7.01
N ILE A 12 -1.57 2.96 -5.88
CA ILE A 12 -0.95 2.82 -4.55
C ILE A 12 -2.01 2.25 -3.59
N GLY A 13 -1.63 1.80 -2.40
CA GLY A 13 -2.65 1.24 -1.50
C GLY A 13 -2.22 0.99 -0.08
N LEU A 14 -3.03 0.20 0.61
CA LEU A 14 -2.84 -0.22 2.01
C LEU A 14 -3.01 -1.73 2.11
N ILE A 15 -2.04 -2.44 2.66
CA ILE A 15 -2.14 -3.86 3.03
C ILE A 15 -2.35 -3.99 4.54
N GLY A 16 -3.30 -4.85 4.93
CA GLY A 16 -3.60 -5.16 6.32
C GLY A 16 -4.83 -6.05 6.46
N GLU A 17 -5.29 -6.22 7.70
CA GLU A 17 -6.58 -6.83 8.02
C GLU A 17 -7.54 -5.77 8.60
N ASN A 18 -8.82 -5.87 8.23
CA ASN A 18 -9.92 -5.00 8.68
C ASN A 18 -9.68 -3.52 8.35
N ILE A 19 -9.17 -3.25 7.14
CA ILE A 19 -8.68 -1.92 6.74
C ILE A 19 -9.68 -1.11 5.90
N GLU A 20 -10.87 -1.64 5.64
CA GLU A 20 -11.89 -1.02 4.77
C GLU A 20 -12.33 0.36 5.26
N ASN A 21 -12.34 0.57 6.58
CA ASN A 21 -12.70 1.84 7.22
C ASN A 21 -11.49 2.70 7.57
N SER A 22 -10.30 2.42 7.02
CA SER A 22 -9.09 3.19 7.31
C SER A 22 -9.22 4.62 6.79
N LEU A 23 -8.93 5.59 7.65
CA LEU A 23 -8.89 7.02 7.30
C LEU A 23 -7.84 7.32 6.20
N SER A 24 -6.81 6.50 6.07
CA SER A 24 -5.80 6.61 5.00
C SER A 24 -6.43 6.61 3.61
N LEU A 25 -7.49 5.82 3.39
CA LEU A 25 -8.20 5.76 2.11
C LEU A 25 -8.76 7.13 1.74
N PHE A 26 -9.41 7.80 2.69
CA PHE A 26 -9.94 9.13 2.51
C PHE A 26 -8.82 10.14 2.28
N ILE A 27 -7.83 10.20 3.19
CA ILE A 27 -6.75 11.20 3.14
C ILE A 27 -5.99 11.12 1.82
N HIS A 28 -5.51 9.93 1.42
CA HIS A 28 -4.69 9.80 0.22
C HIS A 28 -5.48 10.11 -1.05
N ASN A 29 -6.73 9.66 -1.16
CA ASN A 29 -7.56 9.99 -2.32
C ASN A 29 -7.93 11.49 -2.37
N GLN A 30 -8.13 12.16 -1.22
CA GLN A 30 -8.31 13.62 -1.19
C GLN A 30 -7.05 14.37 -1.65
N ILE A 31 -5.87 13.93 -1.23
CA ILE A 31 -4.59 14.50 -1.69
C ILE A 31 -4.43 14.30 -3.20
N ILE A 32 -4.70 13.10 -3.72
CA ILE A 32 -4.65 12.80 -5.15
C ILE A 32 -5.56 13.76 -5.94
N ILE A 33 -6.80 13.95 -5.48
CA ILE A 33 -7.76 14.87 -6.11
C ILE A 33 -7.26 16.31 -6.03
N LYS A 34 -6.84 16.78 -4.85
CA LYS A 34 -6.38 18.14 -4.60
C LYS A 34 -5.22 18.53 -5.50
N TYR A 35 -4.28 17.62 -5.74
CA TYR A 35 -3.09 17.85 -6.56
C TYR A 35 -3.22 17.33 -7.99
N SER A 36 -4.42 16.94 -8.43
CA SER A 36 -4.71 16.45 -9.79
C SER A 36 -3.80 15.30 -10.26
N LEU A 37 -3.37 14.46 -9.32
CA LEU A 37 -2.46 13.34 -9.58
C LEU A 37 -3.19 12.20 -10.30
N ASN A 38 -2.52 11.52 -11.23
CA ASN A 38 -3.09 10.36 -11.93
C ASN A 38 -2.84 9.06 -11.15
N PHE A 39 -3.39 9.00 -9.94
CA PHE A 39 -3.25 7.86 -9.04
C PHE A 39 -4.62 7.44 -8.47
N CYS A 40 -4.70 6.24 -7.92
CA CYS A 40 -5.75 5.84 -6.98
C CYS A 40 -5.13 5.13 -5.78
N TYR A 41 -5.73 5.32 -4.60
CA TYR A 41 -5.31 4.66 -3.36
C TYR A 41 -6.38 3.65 -2.94
N LEU A 42 -6.02 2.37 -2.85
CA LEU A 42 -6.95 1.26 -2.61
C LEU A 42 -6.60 0.43 -1.37
N PRO A 43 -7.59 -0.10 -0.63
CA PRO A 43 -7.34 -1.11 0.39
C PRO A 43 -7.16 -2.49 -0.25
N PHE A 44 -6.15 -3.23 0.19
CA PHE A 44 -5.91 -4.63 -0.16
C PHE A 44 -6.01 -5.47 1.12
N GLN A 45 -7.18 -6.07 1.34
CA GLN A 45 -7.38 -7.01 2.43
C GLN A 45 -6.60 -8.30 2.11
N VAL A 46 -5.59 -8.59 2.93
CA VAL A 46 -4.70 -9.74 2.74
C VAL A 46 -4.84 -10.62 3.97
N LYS A 47 -4.88 -11.94 3.78
CA LYS A 47 -4.79 -12.92 4.86
C LYS A 47 -3.32 -13.20 5.18
N LYS A 48 -3.00 -13.55 6.42
CA LYS A 48 -1.62 -13.79 6.87
C LYS A 48 -0.87 -14.80 6.00
N ALA A 49 -1.55 -15.88 5.58
CA ALA A 49 -0.98 -16.93 4.74
C ALA A 49 -0.62 -16.47 3.32
N ASP A 50 -1.22 -15.36 2.84
CA ASP A 50 -1.05 -14.86 1.49
C ASP A 50 -0.16 -13.60 1.43
N LEU A 51 0.42 -13.16 2.54
CA LEU A 51 1.23 -11.93 2.59
C LEU A 51 2.36 -11.92 1.56
N ASN A 52 3.12 -13.02 1.44
CA ASN A 52 4.16 -13.13 0.41
C ASN A 52 3.57 -13.03 -1.00
N LYS A 53 2.48 -13.75 -1.29
CA LYS A 53 1.82 -13.69 -2.61
C LYS A 53 1.33 -12.28 -2.92
N ALA A 54 0.81 -11.55 -1.93
CA ALA A 54 0.39 -10.17 -2.10
C ALA A 54 1.58 -9.25 -2.45
N VAL A 55 2.72 -9.39 -1.77
CA VAL A 55 3.94 -8.64 -2.10
C VAL A 55 4.44 -8.96 -3.51
N GLN A 56 4.45 -10.24 -3.90
CA GLN A 56 4.78 -10.63 -5.28
C GLN A 56 3.79 -10.05 -6.30
N GLY A 57 2.49 -10.05 -5.97
CA GLY A 57 1.43 -9.46 -6.78
C GLY A 57 1.60 -7.95 -6.98
N ILE A 58 2.01 -7.21 -5.95
CA ILE A 58 2.34 -5.78 -6.05
C ILE A 58 3.42 -5.56 -7.12
N LYS A 59 4.49 -6.37 -7.08
CA LYS A 59 5.59 -6.30 -8.05
C LYS A 59 5.11 -6.66 -9.47
N ALA A 60 4.37 -7.76 -9.61
CA ALA A 60 3.88 -8.26 -10.89
C ALA A 60 2.87 -7.32 -11.57
N LEU A 61 1.98 -6.70 -10.79
CA LEU A 61 0.95 -5.77 -11.27
C LEU A 61 1.46 -4.33 -11.44
N ASN A 62 2.75 -4.08 -11.16
CA ASN A 62 3.37 -2.75 -11.23
C ASN A 62 2.66 -1.70 -10.35
N ILE A 63 2.14 -2.14 -9.20
CA ILE A 63 1.61 -1.27 -8.14
C ILE A 63 2.79 -0.49 -7.58
N LYS A 64 2.63 0.84 -7.43
CA LYS A 64 3.76 1.75 -7.16
C LYS A 64 4.25 1.77 -5.73
N GLY A 65 3.47 1.22 -4.82
CA GLY A 65 3.79 1.11 -3.41
C GLY A 65 2.53 0.92 -2.60
N VAL A 66 2.71 0.41 -1.40
CA VAL A 66 1.63 0.27 -0.44
C VAL A 66 2.10 0.70 0.93
N ASN A 67 1.20 1.24 1.73
CA ASN A 67 1.38 1.22 3.16
C ASN A 67 1.10 -0.18 3.71
N VAL A 68 1.74 -0.51 4.82
CA VAL A 68 1.50 -1.75 5.55
C VAL A 68 1.03 -1.40 6.95
N THR A 69 -0.03 -2.04 7.41
CA THR A 69 -0.57 -1.85 8.76
C THR A 69 -0.74 -3.17 9.49
N PHE A 70 -1.35 -3.12 10.68
CA PHE A 70 -1.60 -4.30 11.51
C PHE A 70 -2.28 -5.43 10.70
N PRO A 71 -1.88 -6.69 10.90
CA PRO A 71 -0.81 -7.19 11.78
C PRO A 71 0.54 -7.39 11.07
N TYR A 72 0.78 -6.74 9.92
CA TYR A 72 1.83 -7.18 8.98
C TYR A 72 3.11 -6.35 8.97
N LYS A 73 3.19 -5.26 9.73
CA LYS A 73 4.34 -4.33 9.68
C LYS A 73 5.69 -5.00 9.96
N GLU A 74 5.72 -6.00 10.85
CA GLU A 74 6.93 -6.76 11.15
C GLU A 74 7.15 -7.87 10.13
N LYS A 75 6.11 -8.67 9.86
CA LYS A 75 6.21 -9.86 9.00
C LYS A 75 6.53 -9.55 7.55
N VAL A 76 6.13 -8.37 7.05
CA VAL A 76 6.36 -7.98 5.66
C VAL A 76 7.86 -7.86 5.33
N ILE A 77 8.71 -7.58 6.33
CA ILE A 77 10.16 -7.39 6.15
C ILE A 77 10.82 -8.61 5.49
N GLU A 78 10.35 -9.82 5.78
CA GLU A 78 10.85 -11.07 5.20
C GLU A 78 10.68 -11.16 3.67
N PHE A 79 9.82 -10.32 3.10
CA PHE A 79 9.48 -10.32 1.67
C PHE A 79 9.98 -9.09 0.91
N LEU A 80 10.74 -8.21 1.57
CA LEU A 80 11.29 -7.00 0.95
C LEU A 80 12.71 -7.23 0.45
N ASP A 81 13.02 -6.71 -0.75
CA ASP A 81 14.35 -6.76 -1.33
C ASP A 81 15.36 -5.93 -0.49
N GLU A 82 14.92 -4.76 -0.01
CA GLU A 82 15.71 -3.85 0.81
C GLU A 82 14.88 -3.24 1.94
N VAL A 83 15.53 -2.99 3.09
CA VAL A 83 14.91 -2.33 4.24
C VAL A 83 15.86 -1.26 4.78
N LYS A 84 15.34 -0.03 4.92
CA LYS A 84 16.07 1.10 5.50
C LYS A 84 16.53 0.77 6.91
N GLU A 85 17.73 1.22 7.25
CA GLU A 85 18.35 0.96 8.56
C GLU A 85 17.48 1.41 9.74
N SER A 86 16.76 2.53 9.62
CA SER A 86 15.79 2.96 10.64
C SER A 86 14.67 1.95 10.85
N ALA A 87 14.12 1.37 9.78
CA ALA A 87 13.08 0.36 9.84
C ALA A 87 13.61 -0.99 10.36
N ARG A 88 14.86 -1.35 10.05
CA ARG A 88 15.53 -2.53 10.63
C ARG A 88 15.65 -2.41 12.14
N ARG A 89 16.04 -1.23 12.65
CA ARG A 89 16.13 -0.96 14.10
C ARG A 89 14.77 -0.98 14.80
N ILE A 90 13.72 -0.48 14.13
CA ILE A 90 12.35 -0.53 14.67
C ILE A 90 11.78 -1.95 14.60
N GLY A 91 12.24 -2.77 13.64
CA GLY A 91 11.69 -4.10 13.37
C GLY A 91 10.36 -4.09 12.63
N ALA A 92 9.95 -2.94 12.08
CA ALA A 92 8.66 -2.79 11.41
C ALA A 92 8.73 -1.81 10.23
N VAL A 93 7.96 -2.09 9.18
CA VAL A 93 7.81 -1.26 7.98
C VAL A 93 6.33 -0.92 7.77
N ASN A 94 6.04 0.34 7.49
CA ASN A 94 4.70 0.79 7.10
C ASN A 94 4.66 1.47 5.72
N THR A 95 5.82 1.65 5.05
CA THR A 95 5.97 2.21 3.69
C THR A 95 7.24 1.69 3.05
#